data_AF-A0A838SDG8-F1
#
_entry.id   AF-A0A838SDG8-F1
#
_cell.length_a   1.000
_cell.length_b   1.000
_cell.length_c   1.000
_cell.angle_alpha   90.00
_cell.angle_beta   90.00
_cell.angle_gamma   90.00
#
_symmetry.space_group_name_H-M   'P 1'
#
loop_
_entity.id
_entity.type
_entity.pdbx_description
1 polymer ?
#
loop_
_entity_poly.entity_id
_entity_poly.type
_entity_poly.pdbx_seq_one_letter_code
_entity_poly.pdbx_strand_id
1 'polypeptide(L)'
;SIGEDGVITGRFDNGTTRTLGQVRLTRFINPDGLQPIGRNLFIQSGDSGTPLDGVPGTGAFGKVSASTLEASNVDLGEELVNMITMQRGFQANSRIITTTNDLLGELVNLAR
;
A
#
# COMPACT_ATOMS: atom_id res chain seq x y z
N SER A 1 9.67 24.35 13.16
CA SER A 1 9.91 22.90 13.24
C SER A 1 8.58 22.20 13.51
N ILE A 2 8.56 20.86 13.40
CA ILE A 2 7.38 20.05 13.72
C ILE A 2 7.76 19.16 14.90
N GLY A 3 6.96 19.17 15.96
CA GLY A 3 7.14 18.31 17.14
C GLY A 3 6.60 16.90 16.94
N GLU A 4 6.92 15.99 17.87
CA GLU A 4 6.41 14.60 17.86
C GLU A 4 4.89 14.50 18.01
N ASP A 5 4.29 15.53 18.60
CA ASP A 5 2.86 15.78 18.76
C ASP A 5 2.21 16.38 17.50
N GLY A 6 2.98 16.52 16.42
CA GLY A 6 2.56 17.14 15.17
C GLY A 6 2.38 18.66 15.25
N VAL A 7 2.81 19.31 16.34
CA VAL A 7 2.69 20.75 16.50
C VAL A 7 3.72 21.47 15.64
N ILE A 8 3.24 22.34 14.77
CA ILE A 8 4.05 23.14 13.86
C ILE A 8 4.40 24.46 14.56
N THR A 9 5.69 24.71 14.77
CA THR A 9 6.21 25.94 15.37
C THR A 9 6.98 26.76 14.35
N GLY A 10 6.69 28.05 14.30
CA GLY A 10 7.38 29.04 13.47
C GLY A 10 8.21 29.98 14.33
N ARG A 11 9.44 30.26 13.92
CA ARG A 11 10.30 31.29 14.52
C ARG A 11 10.21 32.54 13.64
N PHE A 12 9.85 33.67 14.24
CA PHE A 12 9.67 34.95 13.56
C PHE A 12 10.89 35.84 13.73
N ASP A 13 11.02 36.83 12.85
CA ASP A 13 12.16 37.77 12.79
C ASP A 13 12.29 38.64 14.04
N ASN A 14 11.21 38.77 14.81
CA ASN A 14 11.20 39.43 16.12
C ASN A 14 11.73 38.54 17.27
N GLY A 15 12.27 37.36 16.96
CA GLY A 15 12.80 36.41 17.94
C GLY A 15 11.75 35.58 18.67
N THR A 16 10.46 35.79 18.40
CA THR A 16 9.38 34.99 19.04
C THR A 16 9.14 33.69 18.28
N THR A 17 8.88 32.62 19.05
CA THR A 17 8.39 31.36 18.50
C THR A 17 6.90 31.27 18.77
N ARG A 18 6.10 30.95 17.75
CA ARG A 18 4.66 30.73 17.90
C ARG A 18 4.24 29.42 17.25
N THR A 19 3.23 28.78 17.84
CA THR A 19 2.56 27.65 17.22
C THR A 19 1.72 28.14 16.04
N LEU A 20 1.92 27.54 14.88
CA LEU A 20 1.23 27.87 13.63
C LEU A 20 0.04 26.94 13.37
N GLY A 21 0.09 25.72 13.89
CA GLY A 21 -0.95 24.73 13.69
C GLY A 21 -0.52 23.34 14.19
N GLN A 22 -1.36 22.35 13.96
CA GLN A 22 -1.10 20.97 14.34
C GLN A 22 -1.56 20.02 13.24
N VAL A 23 -0.74 19.01 12.95
CA VAL A 23 -1.09 17.93 12.02
C VAL A 23 -2.14 17.04 12.67
N ARG A 24 -3.22 16.75 11.92
CA ARG A 24 -4.24 15.78 12.31
C ARG A 24 -3.92 14.43 11.68
N LEU A 25 -4.09 13.35 12.43
CA LEU A 25 -4.05 11.99 11.91
C LEU A 25 -5.46 11.42 11.84
N THR A 26 -5.70 10.61 10.82
CA THR A 26 -6.97 9.89 10.64
C THR A 26 -6.66 8.40 10.58
N ARG A 27 -7.42 7.61 11.35
CA ARG A 27 -7.33 6.16 11.38
C ARG A 27 -8.66 5.56 10.95
N PHE A 28 -8.60 4.43 10.25
CA PHE A 28 -9.76 3.66 9.87
C PHE A 28 -9.76 2.34 10.63
N ILE A 29 -10.95 1.76 10.84
CA ILE A 29 -11.10 0.46 11.52
C ILE A 29 -10.47 -0.63 10.66
N ASN A 30 -10.69 -0.56 9.33
CA ASN A 30 -10.14 -1.48 8.36
C ASN A 30 -9.36 -0.72 7.28
N PRO A 31 -8.03 -0.61 7.41
CA PRO A 31 -7.19 0.05 6.39
C PRO A 31 -7.23 -0.63 5.02
N ASP A 32 -7.34 -1.96 4.97
CA ASP A 32 -7.39 -2.73 3.71
C ASP A 32 -8.69 -2.49 2.94
N GLY A 33 -9.74 -2.02 3.63
CA GLY A 33 -10.98 -1.59 3.01
C GLY A 33 -10.87 -0.25 2.30
N LEU A 34 -9.80 0.53 2.49
CA LEU A 34 -9.68 1.84 1.84
C LEU A 34 -9.56 1.72 0.33
N GLN A 35 -10.23 2.62 -0.40
CA GLN A 35 -10.15 2.62 -1.84
C GLN A 35 -8.90 3.40 -2.29
N PRO A 36 -7.97 2.78 -3.04
CA PRO A 36 -6.82 3.50 -3.58
C PRO A 36 -7.26 4.40 -4.73
N ILE A 37 -6.88 5.68 -4.68
CA ILE A 37 -7.13 6.66 -5.75
C ILE A 37 -5.84 7.02 -6.53
N GLY A 38 -4.75 6.30 -6.25
CA GLY A 38 -3.44 6.48 -6.87
C GLY A 38 -2.55 7.49 -6.14
N ARG A 39 -1.28 7.59 -6.54
CA ARG A 39 -0.28 8.50 -5.93
C ARG A 39 -0.12 8.32 -4.41
N ASN A 40 -0.28 7.10 -3.91
CA ASN A 40 -0.29 6.76 -2.48
C ASN A 40 -1.42 7.43 -1.68
N LEU A 41 -2.48 7.89 -2.36
CA LEU A 41 -3.67 8.45 -1.74
C LEU A 41 -4.78 7.39 -1.67
N PHE A 42 -5.52 7.46 -0.59
CA PHE A 42 -6.63 6.56 -0.27
C PHE A 42 -7.86 7.37 0.09
N ILE A 43 -9.04 6.87 -0.26
CA ILE A 43 -10.33 7.42 0.13
C ILE A 43 -11.12 6.41 0.95
N GLN A 44 -11.94 6.93 1.86
CA GLN A 44 -12.88 6.13 2.63
C GLN A 44 -13.83 5.36 1.70
N SER A 45 -14.02 4.07 1.99
CA SER A 45 -15.04 3.21 1.38
C SER A 45 -16.02 2.70 2.45
N GLY A 46 -17.10 2.05 2.02
CA GLY A 46 -18.02 1.35 2.92
C GLY A 46 -17.34 0.28 3.79
N ASP A 47 -16.32 -0.40 3.25
CA ASP A 47 -15.60 -1.49 3.94
C ASP A 47 -14.51 -1.00 4.89
N SER A 48 -14.07 0.26 4.75
CA SER A 48 -13.04 0.87 5.62
C SER A 48 -13.57 1.33 6.98
N GLY A 49 -14.89 1.56 7.08
CA GLY A 49 -15.54 2.18 8.22
C GLY A 49 -15.43 3.72 8.24
N THR A 50 -15.81 4.34 9.34
CA THR A 50 -15.77 5.80 9.51
C THR A 50 -14.37 6.29 9.90
N PRO A 51 -13.92 7.46 9.41
CA PRO A 51 -12.65 8.05 9.81
C PRO A 51 -12.67 8.42 11.29
N LEU A 52 -11.66 7.98 12.02
CA LEU A 52 -11.39 8.38 13.39
C LEU A 52 -10.24 9.37 13.38
N ASP A 53 -10.54 10.63 13.66
CA ASP A 53 -9.54 11.69 13.72
C ASP A 53 -8.91 11.78 15.11
N GLY A 54 -7.64 12.16 15.17
CA GLY A 54 -6.95 12.39 16.42
C GLY A 54 -5.64 13.16 16.30
N VAL A 55 -5.04 13.39 17.45
CA VAL A 55 -3.78 14.10 17.61
C VAL A 55 -2.62 13.09 17.67
N PRO A 56 -1.50 13.33 16.96
CA PRO A 56 -0.32 12.50 17.08
C PRO A 56 0.14 12.28 18.53
N GLY A 57 0.53 11.05 18.86
CA GLY A 57 1.05 10.68 20.18
C GLY A 57 -0.01 10.53 21.27
N THR A 58 -1.31 10.56 20.92
CA THR A 58 -2.41 10.38 21.88
C THR A 58 -3.27 9.16 21.55
N GLY A 59 -3.76 8.44 22.57
CA GLY A 59 -4.65 7.30 22.39
C GLY A 59 -4.04 6.19 21.53
N ALA A 60 -4.71 5.86 20.42
CA ALA A 60 -4.27 4.84 19.46
C ALA A 60 -3.46 5.41 18.27
N PHE A 61 -3.07 6.69 18.32
CA PHE A 61 -2.31 7.35 17.26
C PHE A 61 -0.81 7.33 17.57
N GLY A 62 -0.01 7.02 16.54
CA GLY A 62 1.45 7.12 16.61
C GLY A 62 1.95 8.56 16.71
N LYS A 63 3.25 8.70 16.96
CA LYS A 63 3.95 9.99 16.96
C LYS A 63 4.33 10.40 15.54
N VAL A 64 4.50 11.71 15.31
CA VAL A 64 5.03 12.23 14.05
C VAL A 64 6.54 12.37 14.17
N SER A 65 7.29 11.75 13.26
CA SER A 65 8.74 12.00 13.14
C SER A 65 8.96 13.10 12.12
N ALA A 66 9.47 14.25 12.56
CA ALA A 66 9.77 15.35 11.65
C ALA A 66 11.05 15.07 10.84
N SER A 67 11.09 15.58 9.60
CA SER A 67 12.26 15.47 8.70
C SER A 67 12.69 14.03 8.37
N THR A 68 11.79 13.06 8.46
CA THR A 68 12.01 11.68 8.01
C THR A 68 11.04 11.30 6.89
N LEU A 69 11.37 10.29 6.10
CA LEU A 69 10.53 9.73 5.05
C LEU A 69 10.34 8.23 5.31
N GLU A 70 9.09 7.77 5.29
CA GLU A 70 8.78 6.35 5.40
C GLU A 70 9.14 5.62 4.09
N ALA A 71 9.95 4.56 4.23
CA ALA A 71 10.32 3.70 3.11
C ALA A 71 9.20 2.68 2.83
N SER A 72 9.15 2.19 1.58
CA SER A 72 8.26 1.08 1.22
C SER A 72 8.60 -0.17 2.05
N ASN A 73 7.57 -0.91 2.44
CA ASN A 73 7.70 -2.18 3.15
C ASN A 73 7.97 -3.39 2.24
N VAL A 74 8.25 -3.16 0.95
CA VAL A 74 8.39 -4.20 -0.08
C VAL A 74 9.85 -4.59 -0.28
N ASP A 75 10.14 -5.90 -0.24
CA ASP A 75 11.43 -6.46 -0.63
C ASP A 75 11.43 -6.84 -2.13
N LEU A 76 12.24 -6.13 -2.91
CA LEU A 76 12.36 -6.36 -4.35
C LEU A 76 12.87 -7.76 -4.71
N GLY A 77 13.70 -8.38 -3.85
CA GLY A 77 14.22 -9.72 -4.09
C GLY A 77 13.12 -10.78 -3.99
N GLU A 78 12.29 -10.68 -2.96
CA GLU A 78 11.14 -11.58 -2.75
C GLU A 78 10.09 -11.39 -3.85
N GLU A 79 9.75 -10.14 -4.19
CA GLU A 79 8.80 -9.85 -5.26
C GLU A 79 9.26 -10.37 -6.61
N LEU A 80 10.57 -10.29 -6.91
CA LEU A 80 11.13 -10.85 -8.14
C LEU A 80 10.99 -12.38 -8.19
N VAL A 81 11.25 -13.07 -7.07
CA VAL A 81 11.10 -14.54 -6.98
C VAL A 81 9.64 -14.94 -7.11
N ASN A 82 8.72 -14.22 -6.47
CA ASN A 82 7.28 -14.44 -6.61
C ASN A 82 6.84 -14.27 -8.06
N MET A 83 7.30 -13.21 -8.72
CA MET A 83 7.01 -12.95 -10.13
C MET A 83 7.55 -14.06 -11.04
N ILE A 84 8.79 -14.53 -10.85
CA ILE A 84 9.37 -15.66 -11.60
C ILE A 84 8.56 -16.95 -11.37
N THR A 85 8.12 -17.19 -10.13
CA THR A 85 7.32 -18.37 -9.78
C THR A 85 5.97 -18.33 -10.47
N MET A 86 5.29 -17.19 -10.46
CA MET A 86 4.04 -16.98 -11.20
C MET A 86 4.23 -17.17 -12.71
N GLN A 87 5.30 -16.62 -13.29
CA GLN A 87 5.62 -16.80 -14.72
C GLN A 87 5.88 -18.26 -15.08
N ARG A 88 6.64 -19.00 -14.26
CA ARG A 88 6.88 -20.44 -14.47
C ARG A 88 5.59 -21.25 -14.35
N GLY A 89 4.73 -20.91 -13.39
CA GLY A 89 3.39 -21.50 -13.29
C GLY A 89 2.55 -21.27 -14.54
N PHE A 90 2.53 -20.04 -15.06
CA PHE A 90 1.84 -19.72 -16.30
C PHE A 90 2.40 -20.47 -17.52
N GLN A 91 3.73 -20.58 -17.64
CA GLN A 91 4.37 -21.35 -18.71
C GLN A 91 4.07 -22.84 -18.62
N ALA A 92 4.09 -23.41 -17.41
CA ALA A 92 3.74 -24.80 -17.18
C ALA A 92 2.28 -25.08 -17.58
N ASN A 93 1.35 -24.22 -17.13
CA ASN A 93 -0.07 -24.32 -17.50
C ASN A 93 -0.29 -24.19 -19.01
N SER A 94 0.44 -23.27 -19.65
CA SER A 94 0.36 -23.08 -21.11
C SER A 94 0.87 -24.31 -21.88
N ARG A 95 1.98 -24.91 -21.44
CA ARG A 95 2.48 -26.17 -22.02
C ARG A 95 1.50 -27.33 -21.86
N ILE A 96 0.88 -27.46 -20.69
CA ILE A 96 -0.15 -28.47 -20.46
C ILE A 96 -1.27 -28.30 -21.51
N ILE A 97 -1.79 -27.08 -21.67
CA ILE A 97 -2.83 -26.78 -22.67
C ILE A 97 -2.38 -27.15 -24.09
N THR A 98 -1.16 -26.77 -24.51
CA THR A 98 -0.64 -27.12 -25.84
C THR A 98 -0.56 -28.64 -26.02
N THR A 99 0.03 -29.36 -25.07
CA THR A 99 0.15 -30.82 -25.16
C THR A 99 -1.21 -31.52 -25.18
N THR A 100 -2.18 -31.02 -24.40
CA THR A 100 -3.56 -31.54 -24.44
C THR A 100 -4.19 -31.29 -25.81
N ASN A 101 -4.01 -30.11 -26.40
CA ASN A 101 -4.52 -29.80 -27.73
C ASN A 101 -3.89 -30.68 -28.82
N ASP A 102 -2.59 -30.94 -28.73
CA ASP A 102 -1.88 -31.81 -29.68
C ASP A 102 -2.42 -33.24 -29.61
N LEU A 103 -2.59 -33.79 -28.39
CA LEU A 103 -3.20 -35.11 -28.19
C LEU A 103 -4.64 -35.18 -28.71
N LEU A 104 -5.45 -34.14 -28.47
CA LEU A 104 -6.81 -34.07 -29.00
C LEU A 104 -6.83 -34.05 -30.53
N GLY A 105 -5.91 -33.32 -31.16
CA GLY A 105 -5.74 -33.30 -32.61
C GLY A 105 -5.38 -34.67 -33.18
N GLU A 106 -4.47 -35.40 -32.52
CA GLU A 106 -4.07 -36.75 -32.93
C GLU A 106 -5.23 -37.75 -32.82
N LEU A 107 -6.02 -37.69 -31.74
CA LEU A 107 -7.21 -38.52 -31.56
C LEU A 107 -8.26 -38.29 -32.67
N VAL A 108 -8.49 -37.04 -33.08
CA VAL A 108 -9.43 -36.71 -34.16
C VAL A 108 -8.96 -37.30 -35.50
N ASN A 109 -7.65 -37.31 -35.76
CA ASN A 109 -7.10 -37.87 -36.99
C ASN A 109 -7.14 -39.41 -37.01
N LEU A 110 -7.05 -40.07 -35.84
CA LEU A 110 -7.14 -41.54 -35.73
C LEU A 110 -8.57 -42.07 -35.91
N ALA A 111 -9.58 -41.23 -35.65
CA ALA A 111 -11.00 -41.57 -35.79
C ALA A 111 -11.55 -41.42 -37.23
N ARG A 112 -10.70 -41.04 -38.19
CA ARG A 112 -11.00 -41.01 -39.63
C ARG A 112 -10.47 -42.26 -40.33
#